data_AF-A0ABD1I7M1-F1
#
_entry.id   AF-A0ABD1I7M1-F1
#
_cell.length_a   1.000
_cell.length_b   1.000
_cell.length_c   1.000
_cell.angle_alpha   90.00
_cell.angle_beta   90.00
_cell.angle_gamma   90.00
#
_symmetry.space_group_name_H-M   'P 1'
#
loop_
_entity.id
_entity.type
_entity.pdbx_description
1 polymer ?
#
loop_
_entity_poly.entity_id
_entity_poly.type
_entity_poly.pdbx_seq_one_letter_code
_entity_poly.pdbx_strand_id
1 'polypeptide(L)'
;MKKYGVHHRLSTPYHPQSNGQAEISNREIKSILEKKILQLQELEELRLESYDSAMWYKEKTKLWHDRNLRRKELQIGQRVLLFQSRLKLILGKLKSKIDRAFTIVVLRANGAVELQGSSPNSSSFLVNGHRVKVFRDSSELCVVEEITLRMPASIA
;
A
#
# COMPACT_ATOMS: atom_id res chain seq x y z
N MET A 1 -52.30 -0.35 -40.39
CA MET A 1 -52.87 -0.44 -39.03
C MET A 1 -54.27 -1.05 -38.95
N LYS A 2 -55.13 -0.93 -39.97
CA LYS A 2 -56.47 -1.59 -39.99
C LYS A 2 -56.44 -3.10 -39.72
N LYS A 3 -55.39 -3.82 -40.16
CA LYS A 3 -55.19 -5.26 -39.89
C LYS A 3 -55.18 -5.62 -38.39
N TYR A 4 -54.77 -4.70 -37.52
CA TYR A 4 -54.65 -4.92 -36.07
C TYR A 4 -55.79 -4.25 -35.28
N GLY A 5 -56.85 -3.77 -35.94
CA GLY A 5 -57.95 -3.05 -35.28
C GLY A 5 -57.59 -1.66 -34.74
N VAL A 6 -56.38 -1.15 -35.02
CA VAL A 6 -55.92 0.17 -34.56
C VAL A 6 -56.25 1.23 -35.59
N HIS A 7 -57.00 2.26 -35.16
CA HIS A 7 -57.30 3.45 -35.95
C HIS A 7 -56.27 4.54 -35.71
N HIS A 8 -55.46 4.86 -36.72
CA HIS A 8 -54.51 5.96 -36.65
C HIS A 8 -55.25 7.29 -36.75
N ARG A 9 -55.13 8.13 -35.71
CA ARG A 9 -55.53 9.54 -35.76
C ARG A 9 -54.30 10.41 -35.99
N LEU A 10 -54.39 11.35 -36.93
CA LEU A 10 -53.33 12.32 -37.25
C LEU A 10 -53.86 13.71 -36.88
N SER A 11 -53.01 14.54 -36.30
CA SER A 11 -53.35 15.96 -36.13
C SER A 11 -53.25 16.70 -37.46
N THR A 12 -53.77 17.92 -37.52
CA THR A 12 -53.48 18.82 -38.62
C THR A 12 -51.97 19.05 -38.73
N PRO A 13 -51.41 19.12 -39.95
CA PRO A 13 -50.01 19.45 -40.16
C PRO A 13 -49.67 20.77 -39.45
N TYR A 14 -48.49 20.84 -38.83
CA TYR A 14 -48.00 22.03 -38.12
C TYR A 14 -48.93 22.55 -37.00
N HIS A 15 -49.75 21.69 -36.39
CA HIS A 15 -50.58 22.03 -35.24
C HIS A 15 -50.13 21.30 -33.97
N PRO A 16 -48.98 21.71 -33.37
CA PRO A 16 -48.33 21.03 -32.25
C PRO A 16 -49.22 20.90 -31.00
N GLN A 17 -50.08 21.89 -30.78
CA GLN A 17 -50.99 21.98 -29.63
C GLN A 17 -51.95 20.79 -29.50
N SER A 18 -52.27 20.12 -30.62
CA SER A 18 -53.10 18.91 -30.66
C SER A 18 -52.50 17.73 -29.88
N ASN A 19 -51.17 17.72 -29.73
CA ASN A 19 -50.41 16.65 -29.09
C ASN A 19 -49.77 17.11 -27.76
N GLY A 20 -50.37 18.10 -27.08
CA GLY A 20 -49.77 18.77 -25.92
C GLY A 20 -49.29 17.83 -24.79
N GLN A 21 -49.99 16.71 -24.53
CA GLN A 21 -49.54 15.71 -23.55
C GLN A 21 -48.17 15.10 -23.92
N ALA A 22 -47.96 14.78 -25.20
CA ALA A 22 -46.68 14.25 -25.68
C ALA A 22 -45.57 15.32 -25.63
N GLU A 23 -45.91 16.58 -25.89
CA GLU A 23 -44.93 17.68 -25.81
C GLU A 23 -44.45 17.94 -24.39
N ILE A 24 -45.36 17.92 -23.41
CA ILE A 24 -45.02 18.08 -21.98
C ILE A 24 -44.16 16.90 -21.53
N SER A 25 -44.57 15.67 -21.85
CA SER A 25 -43.79 14.46 -21.54
C SER A 25 -42.38 14.52 -22.13
N ASN A 26 -42.23 14.95 -23.39
CA ASN A 26 -40.92 15.11 -24.02
C ASN A 26 -40.04 16.15 -23.33
N ARG A 27 -40.61 17.25 -22.81
CA ARG A 27 -39.84 18.25 -22.04
C ARG A 27 -39.36 17.70 -20.70
N GLU A 28 -40.21 16.97 -19.99
CA GLU A 28 -39.87 16.32 -18.73
C GLU A 28 -38.75 15.29 -18.94
N ILE A 29 -38.87 14.45 -19.97
CA ILE A 29 -37.84 13.46 -20.34
C ILE A 29 -36.50 14.15 -20.61
N LYS A 30 -36.47 15.25 -21.36
CA LYS A 30 -35.24 16.01 -21.62
C LYS A 30 -34.62 16.53 -20.33
N SER A 31 -35.41 17.15 -19.45
CA SER A 31 -34.91 17.66 -18.17
C SER A 31 -34.33 16.55 -17.27
N ILE A 32 -34.99 15.38 -17.23
CA ILE A 32 -34.49 14.22 -16.49
C ILE A 32 -33.17 13.71 -17.07
N LEU A 33 -33.06 13.64 -18.41
CA LEU A 33 -31.84 13.20 -19.08
C LEU A 33 -30.67 14.15 -18.81
N GLU A 34 -30.89 15.47 -18.91
CA GLU A 34 -29.86 16.48 -18.62
C GLU A 34 -29.35 16.36 -17.18
N LYS A 35 -30.26 16.26 -16.20
CA LYS A 35 -29.88 16.06 -14.79
C LYS A 35 -29.07 14.78 -14.60
N LYS A 36 -29.47 13.69 -15.26
CA LYS A 36 -28.79 12.39 -15.13
C LYS A 36 -27.40 12.42 -15.76
N ILE A 37 -27.23 13.12 -16.88
CA ILE A 37 -25.91 13.30 -17.50
C ILE A 37 -24.99 14.10 -16.58
N LEU A 38 -25.47 15.19 -16.00
CA LEU A 38 -24.68 15.99 -15.04
C LEU A 38 -24.25 15.17 -13.82
N GLN A 39 -25.16 14.37 -13.25
CA GLN A 39 -24.83 13.47 -12.15
C GLN A 39 -23.77 12.43 -12.52
N LEU A 40 -23.83 11.88 -13.74
CA LEU A 40 -22.83 10.92 -14.22
C LEU A 40 -21.47 11.58 -14.42
N GLN A 41 -21.43 12.82 -14.90
CA GLN A 41 -20.19 13.59 -15.04
C GLN A 41 -19.56 13.87 -13.68
N GLU A 42 -20.35 14.33 -12.70
CA GLU A 42 -19.88 14.56 -11.34
C GLU A 42 -19.30 13.28 -10.70
N LEU A 43 -19.96 12.13 -10.88
CA LEU A 43 -19.46 10.85 -10.39
C LEU A 43 -18.16 10.41 -11.08
N GLU A 44 -18.01 10.70 -12.37
CA GLU A 44 -16.81 10.40 -13.13
C GLU A 44 -15.62 11.26 -12.66
N GLU A 45 -15.87 12.55 -12.39
CA GLU A 45 -14.87 13.47 -11.82
C GLU A 45 -14.41 13.01 -10.44
N LEU A 46 -15.34 12.71 -9.53
CA LEU A 46 -15.01 12.17 -8.20
C LEU A 46 -14.21 10.87 -8.28
N ARG A 47 -14.55 10.01 -9.24
CA ARG A 47 -13.81 8.76 -9.47
C ARG A 47 -12.38 9.06 -9.92
N LEU A 48 -12.19 9.98 -10.85
CA LEU A 48 -10.87 10.36 -11.34
C LEU A 48 -10.00 10.96 -10.22
N GLU A 49 -10.55 11.88 -9.43
CA GLU A 49 -9.87 12.46 -8.27
C GLU A 49 -9.46 11.40 -7.24
N SER A 50 -10.32 10.40 -7.00
CA SER A 50 -10.02 9.28 -6.11
C SER A 50 -8.84 8.44 -6.61
N TYR A 51 -8.71 8.26 -7.94
CA TYR A 51 -7.59 7.54 -8.52
C TYR A 51 -6.30 8.35 -8.44
N ASP A 52 -6.34 9.63 -8.79
CA ASP A 52 -5.17 10.51 -8.73
C ASP A 52 -4.63 10.63 -7.30
N SER A 53 -5.51 10.83 -6.32
CA SER A 53 -5.14 10.87 -4.90
C SER A 53 -4.55 9.53 -4.42
N ALA A 54 -5.15 8.40 -4.81
CA ALA A 54 -4.63 7.08 -4.47
C ALA A 54 -3.26 6.80 -5.10
N MET A 55 -3.05 7.21 -6.35
CA MET A 55 -1.75 7.12 -7.03
C MET A 55 -0.70 7.95 -6.31
N TRP A 56 -1.03 9.20 -5.99
CA TRP A 56 -0.13 10.11 -5.28
C TRP A 56 0.28 9.58 -3.91
N TYR A 57 -0.67 9.03 -3.14
CA TYR A 57 -0.39 8.43 -1.84
C TYR A 57 0.57 7.23 -1.97
N LYS A 58 0.31 6.33 -2.93
CA LYS A 58 1.18 5.17 -3.20
C LYS A 58 2.58 5.61 -3.58
N GLU A 59 2.70 6.62 -4.45
CA GLU A 59 3.99 7.15 -4.89
C GLU A 59 4.76 7.79 -3.74
N LYS A 60 4.12 8.66 -2.94
CA LYS A 60 4.75 9.27 -1.75
C LYS A 60 5.21 8.22 -0.75
N THR A 61 4.38 7.22 -0.49
CA THR A 61 4.71 6.12 0.43
C THR A 61 5.90 5.32 -0.09
N LYS A 62 5.93 5.02 -1.39
CA LYS A 62 7.06 4.34 -2.04
C LYS A 62 8.34 5.18 -1.95
N LEU A 63 8.28 6.46 -2.29
CA LEU A 63 9.43 7.37 -2.21
C LEU A 63 9.99 7.47 -0.79
N TRP A 64 9.12 7.59 0.21
CA TRP A 64 9.52 7.57 1.61
C TRP A 64 10.14 6.24 1.99
N HIS A 65 9.52 5.11 1.59
CA HIS A 65 10.04 3.78 1.87
C HIS A 65 11.42 3.56 1.23
N ASP A 66 11.58 3.89 -0.05
CA ASP A 66 12.83 3.73 -0.80
C ASP A 66 13.93 4.62 -0.21
N ARG A 67 13.61 5.85 0.21
CA ARG A 67 14.54 6.75 0.89
C ARG A 67 14.96 6.23 2.27
N ASN A 68 14.03 5.61 3.01
CA ASN A 68 14.25 5.15 4.37
C ASN A 68 14.75 3.69 4.44
N LEU A 69 14.84 3.00 3.30
CA LEU A 69 15.35 1.64 3.22
C LEU A 69 16.86 1.64 3.50
N ARG A 70 17.22 1.30 4.74
CA ARG A 70 18.62 1.14 5.14
C ARG A 70 19.21 -0.08 4.44
N ARG A 71 20.21 0.13 3.58
CA ARG A 71 20.99 -0.96 2.99
C ARG A 71 21.68 -1.74 4.11
N LYS A 72 21.52 -3.06 4.09
CA LYS A 72 22.21 -3.97 5.00
C LYS A 72 23.50 -4.40 4.32
N GLU A 73 24.61 -3.79 4.70
CA GLU A 73 25.93 -4.27 4.31
C GLU A 73 26.28 -5.43 5.25
N LEU A 74 26.38 -6.62 4.66
CA LEU A 74 26.77 -7.83 5.36
C LEU A 74 28.23 -8.13 5.01
N GLN A 75 28.98 -8.59 6.00
CA GLN A 75 30.37 -9.00 5.82
C GLN A 75 30.55 -10.48 6.19
N ILE A 76 31.52 -11.14 5.56
CA ILE A 76 31.92 -12.50 5.92
C ILE A 76 32.50 -12.48 7.35
N GLY A 77 32.19 -13.48 8.15
CA GLY A 77 32.56 -13.56 9.57
C GLY A 77 31.64 -12.77 10.51
N GLN A 78 30.69 -11.98 10.00
CA GLN A 78 29.79 -11.20 10.82
C GLN A 78 28.76 -12.09 11.54
N ARG A 79 28.49 -11.77 12.82
CA ARG A 79 27.42 -12.40 13.60
C ARG A 79 26.08 -11.82 13.23
N VAL A 80 25.10 -12.68 12.98
CA VAL A 80 23.78 -12.29 12.53
C VAL A 80 22.68 -13.18 13.11
N LEU A 81 21.50 -12.59 13.27
CA LEU A 81 20.29 -13.27 13.71
C LEU A 81 19.42 -13.61 12.50
N LEU A 82 18.89 -14.83 12.48
CA LEU A 82 17.97 -15.29 11.43
C LEU A 82 16.51 -15.08 11.87
N PHE A 83 15.70 -14.47 11.02
CA PHE A 83 14.27 -14.31 11.26
C PHE A 83 13.45 -15.46 10.65
N GLN A 84 12.63 -16.13 11.45
CA GLN A 84 11.65 -17.11 11.01
C GLN A 84 10.45 -16.40 10.38
N SER A 85 10.24 -16.59 9.08
CA SER A 85 9.18 -15.90 8.33
C SER A 85 7.77 -16.41 8.63
N ARG A 86 7.65 -17.70 9.00
CA ARG A 86 6.36 -18.36 9.25
C ARG A 86 6.02 -18.33 10.74
N LEU A 87 4.92 -17.67 11.08
CA LEU A 87 4.28 -17.82 12.38
C LEU A 87 3.66 -19.21 12.45
N LYS A 88 4.20 -20.08 13.31
CA LYS A 88 3.46 -21.26 13.72
C LYS A 88 2.42 -20.80 14.74
N LEU A 89 1.16 -21.22 14.58
CA LEU A 89 0.15 -21.05 15.64
C LEU A 89 0.64 -21.89 16.84
N ILE A 90 1.07 -21.22 17.91
CA ILE A 90 1.57 -21.87 19.12
C ILE A 90 0.47 -21.75 20.17
N LEU A 91 0.00 -22.86 20.73
CA LEU A 91 -0.84 -22.86 21.92
C LEU A 91 0.04 -22.45 23.12
N GLY A 92 -0.24 -21.30 23.75
CA GLY A 92 0.52 -20.74 24.86
C GLY A 92 1.14 -19.37 24.56
N LYS A 93 2.26 -19.04 25.21
CA LYS A 93 2.90 -17.72 25.09
C LYS A 93 3.58 -17.55 23.71
N LEU A 94 3.46 -16.36 23.15
CA LEU A 94 4.10 -15.97 21.90
C LEU A 94 5.63 -16.07 22.03
N LYS A 95 6.27 -16.93 21.23
CA LYS A 95 7.73 -17.01 21.14
C LYS A 95 8.28 -15.95 20.17
N SER A 96 9.49 -15.47 20.41
CA SER A 96 10.17 -14.56 19.49
C SER A 96 10.37 -15.23 18.12
N LYS A 97 10.27 -14.44 17.05
CA LYS A 97 10.51 -14.91 15.66
C LYS A 97 11.98 -14.99 15.28
N ILE A 98 12.86 -14.57 16.19
CA ILE A 98 14.29 -14.48 15.94
C ILE A 98 14.93 -15.76 16.46
N ASP A 99 15.65 -16.44 15.59
CA ASP A 99 16.44 -17.61 15.95
C ASP A 99 17.76 -17.18 16.63
N ARG A 100 18.61 -18.15 16.94
CA ARG A 100 19.94 -17.92 17.50
C ARG A 100 20.87 -17.12 16.57
N ALA A 101 22.02 -16.73 17.10
CA ALA A 101 23.09 -16.11 16.32
C ALA A 101 23.83 -17.13 15.44
N PHE A 102 24.18 -16.70 14.24
CA PHE A 102 24.93 -17.44 13.23
C PHE A 102 26.07 -16.58 12.71
N THR A 103 27.08 -17.21 12.12
CA THR A 103 28.19 -16.53 11.45
C THR A 103 28.01 -16.63 9.95
N ILE A 104 28.24 -15.53 9.23
CA ILE A 104 28.24 -15.52 7.77
C ILE A 104 29.52 -16.18 7.26
N VAL A 105 29.40 -17.24 6.46
CA VAL A 105 30.55 -17.91 5.84
C VAL A 105 30.78 -17.40 4.43
N VAL A 106 29.71 -17.28 3.64
CA VAL A 106 29.78 -16.85 2.24
C VAL A 106 28.64 -15.87 1.92
N LEU A 107 28.99 -14.81 1.20
CA LEU A 107 28.04 -13.88 0.58
C LEU A 107 27.97 -14.17 -0.91
N ARG A 108 26.77 -14.45 -1.41
CA ARG A 108 26.54 -14.65 -2.85
C ARG A 108 26.15 -13.32 -3.50
N ALA A 109 26.52 -13.15 -4.78
CA ALA A 109 26.24 -11.93 -5.54
C ALA A 109 24.73 -11.57 -5.63
N ASN A 110 23.85 -12.56 -5.49
CA ASN A 110 22.39 -12.37 -5.49
C ASN A 110 21.81 -11.96 -4.10
N GLY A 111 22.65 -11.64 -3.12
CA GLY A 111 22.21 -11.25 -1.78
C GLY A 111 21.80 -12.41 -0.87
N ALA A 112 22.01 -13.66 -1.31
CA ALA A 112 21.86 -14.82 -0.45
C ALA A 112 23.11 -15.01 0.42
N VAL A 113 22.90 -15.53 1.62
CA VAL A 113 23.91 -15.63 2.67
C VAL A 113 23.97 -17.07 3.15
N GLU A 114 25.17 -17.63 3.21
CA GLU A 114 25.40 -18.92 3.84
C GLU A 114 25.73 -18.72 5.32
N LEU A 115 24.88 -19.28 6.17
CA LEU A 115 25.01 -19.17 7.62
C LEU A 115 25.53 -20.47 8.21
N GLN A 116 26.46 -20.35 9.15
CA GLN A 116 26.94 -21.47 9.95
C GLN A 116 26.59 -21.25 11.43
N GLY A 117 26.20 -22.35 12.08
CA GLY A 117 25.93 -22.37 13.52
C GLY A 117 27.20 -22.19 14.35
N SER A 118 27.03 -22.02 15.66
CA SER A 118 28.14 -21.79 16.59
C SER A 118 29.13 -22.96 16.72
N SER A 119 28.79 -24.15 16.22
CA SER A 119 29.70 -25.31 16.23
C SER A 119 30.44 -25.42 14.89
N PRO A 120 31.77 -25.65 14.89
CA PRO A 120 32.61 -25.70 13.69
C PRO A 120 32.24 -26.83 12.70
N ASN A 121 31.54 -27.87 13.16
CA ASN A 121 31.04 -28.96 12.30
C ASN A 121 29.59 -28.76 11.84
N SER A 122 28.98 -27.59 12.11
CA SER A 122 27.60 -27.33 11.67
C SER A 122 27.56 -27.16 10.16
N SER A 123 26.65 -27.85 9.49
CA SER A 123 26.37 -27.64 8.07
C SER A 123 25.97 -26.19 7.82
N SER A 124 26.60 -25.53 6.85
CA SER A 124 26.13 -24.23 6.38
C SER A 124 24.81 -24.39 5.63
N PHE A 125 23.95 -23.37 5.68
CA PHE A 125 22.72 -23.36 4.92
C PHE A 125 22.45 -21.98 4.32
N LEU A 126 21.83 -22.00 3.14
CA LEU A 126 21.57 -20.79 2.37
C LEU A 126 20.27 -20.12 2.82
N VAL A 127 20.33 -18.82 3.08
CA VAL A 127 19.16 -17.99 3.39
C VAL A 127 19.15 -16.72 2.55
N ASN A 128 17.97 -16.13 2.38
CA ASN A 128 17.86 -14.79 1.82
C ASN A 128 18.41 -13.76 2.84
N GLY A 129 19.38 -12.94 2.44
CA GLY A 129 20.00 -11.92 3.30
C GLY A 129 18.99 -10.90 3.87
N HIS A 130 17.84 -10.70 3.23
CA HIS A 130 16.78 -9.85 3.76
C HIS A 130 16.24 -10.35 5.11
N ARG A 131 16.25 -11.67 5.33
CA ARG A 131 15.79 -12.35 6.57
C ARG A 131 16.82 -12.32 7.69
N VAL A 132 17.99 -11.75 7.43
CA VAL A 132 19.11 -11.70 8.35
C VAL A 132 19.15 -10.30 8.99
N LYS A 133 19.39 -10.25 10.31
CA LYS A 133 19.56 -9.00 11.06
C LYS A 133 20.93 -9.02 11.72
N VAL A 134 21.72 -7.97 11.53
CA VAL A 134 23.03 -7.84 12.16
C VAL A 134 22.89 -7.95 13.67
N PHE A 135 23.66 -8.86 14.27
CA PHE A 135 23.73 -9.00 15.71
C PHE A 135 24.63 -7.89 16.24
N ARG A 136 24.08 -7.01 17.06
CA ARG A 136 24.86 -5.98 17.76
C ARG A 136 25.11 -6.53 19.16
N ASP A 137 26.30 -7.08 19.38
CA ASP A 137 26.75 -7.44 20.72
C ASP A 137 26.87 -6.14 21.52
N SER A 138 26.18 -6.05 22.65
CA SER A 138 26.25 -4.91 23.59
C SER A 138 27.59 -4.82 24.33
N SER A 139 28.66 -5.37 23.76
CA SER A 139 30.03 -5.33 24.28
C SER A 139 30.84 -4.15 23.73
N GLU A 140 30.32 -3.47 22.70
CA GLU A 140 30.69 -2.09 22.40
C GLU A 140 29.67 -1.18 23.08
N LEU A 141 29.89 -0.91 24.36
CA LEU A 141 29.23 0.22 25.02
C LEU A 141 29.59 1.48 24.25
N CYS A 142 28.54 2.16 23.79
CA CYS A 142 28.57 3.55 23.40
C CYS A 142 29.55 4.34 24.28
N VAL A 143 30.40 5.16 23.67
CA VAL A 143 30.76 6.44 24.27
C VAL A 143 29.42 7.16 24.46
N VAL A 144 28.84 7.06 25.66
CA VAL A 144 27.71 7.90 26.02
C VAL A 144 28.34 9.27 26.25
N GLU A 145 28.18 10.19 25.29
CA GLU A 145 28.45 11.60 25.57
C GLU A 145 27.52 12.02 26.71
N GLU A 146 28.09 12.14 27.90
CA GLU A 146 27.40 12.64 29.07
C GLU A 146 27.23 14.16 28.88
N ILE A 147 26.14 14.55 28.23
CA ILE A 147 25.79 15.96 28.09
C ILE A 147 25.37 16.45 29.47
N THR A 148 26.23 17.19 30.15
CA THR A 148 25.93 17.85 31.41
C THR A 148 24.88 18.93 31.17
N LEU A 149 23.64 18.66 31.58
CA LEU A 149 22.54 19.63 31.47
C LEU A 149 22.76 20.76 32.49
N ARG A 150 23.18 21.93 32.01
CA ARG A 150 23.32 23.14 32.83
C ARG A 150 21.93 23.73 33.09
N MET A 151 21.61 23.93 34.37
CA MET A 151 20.35 24.56 34.79
C MET A 151 20.25 25.97 34.17
N PRO A 152 19.08 26.35 33.60
CA PRO A 152 18.90 27.66 33.00
C PRO A 152 19.00 28.75 34.08
N ALA A 153 19.70 29.84 33.75
CA ALA A 153 19.83 30.98 34.65
C ALA A 153 18.46 31.58 34.94
N SER A 154 18.11 31.70 36.23
CA SER A 154 16.94 32.43 36.68
C SER A 154 17.05 33.88 36.20
N ILE A 155 16.14 34.26 35.30
CA ILE A 155 16.01 35.65 34.87
C ILE A 155 15.37 36.40 36.05
N ALA A 156 16.12 37.34 36.61
CA ALA A 156 15.64 38.32 37.59
C ALA A 156 15.07 39.55 36.87
#